data_AF-A0AA91JX81-F1
#
_entry.id   AF-A0AA91JX81-F1
#
_cell.length_a   1.000
_cell.length_b   1.000
_cell.length_c   1.000
_cell.angle_alpha   90.00
_cell.angle_beta   90.00
_cell.angle_gamma   90.00
#
_symmetry.space_group_name_H-M   'P 1'
#
loop_
_entity.id
_entity.type
_entity.pdbx_description
1 polymer ?
#
loop_
_entity_poly.entity_id
_entity_poly.type
_entity_poly.pdbx_seq_one_letter_code
_entity_poly.pdbx_strand_id
1 'polypeptide(L)'
;MDLNHILIWLVCLSCISTMMSASRISAKNNRGWIIVSGLILVAVAVLLYLTPSLGGLIGGCLWAILVIVPNIGHRKVDQLIAQQRFGQASRVASLISWLHPLDGWREQPKLLHAMELSQRGAMAEAIAILDRYQTATTPTGRCATVTLYQMDARWEELLLWIQDNVPEAVLHKDFDMLSGYIRALGETGDLNGMLEAWERYERSLEKIPNLRTHNFARMLVLAFCGQTQQVATLLSGSLANYSNTIKLFWLATVDQAAGNEIIAREQFLSIAHSSDVRIRNAVARRLSAPVVVAQSVLTDKSEQILSRIITEIEYEATYSGISLKPRHPIATYLIISLNVLAFALEVKLGGSTNVNNLYRLGALVPEEVVTGSWWRLLSAAFLHFGFLHLLLNMLGLYLFGRLVEFALGIPRFLLLYFTCAIGSMLAVTYMSVMGYSQADFVVGASGCVMGLVGAFAAVLLHDWLRKKTRLAARSLRGILTLIVLQAIFDNTTPQISFVGHTSGVIIGFLVGMILKQTKYLTR
;
A
#
# COMPACT_ATOMS: atom_id res chain seq x y z
N MET A 1 -0.37 -17.08 -23.45
CA MET A 1 -0.95 -16.98 -22.09
C MET A 1 -2.46 -17.04 -22.19
N ASP A 2 -3.08 -18.02 -21.53
CA ASP A 2 -4.54 -18.12 -21.44
C ASP A 2 -5.08 -17.25 -20.30
N LEU A 3 -6.00 -16.34 -20.63
CA LEU A 3 -6.61 -15.42 -19.66
C LEU A 3 -7.43 -16.19 -18.62
N ASN A 4 -8.10 -17.29 -19.02
CA ASN A 4 -8.92 -18.09 -18.13
C ASN A 4 -8.05 -18.70 -17.01
N HIS A 5 -6.91 -19.30 -17.36
CA HIS A 5 -5.96 -19.83 -16.38
C HIS A 5 -5.39 -18.76 -15.43
N ILE A 6 -5.03 -17.58 -15.95
CA ILE A 6 -4.50 -16.47 -15.13
C ILE A 6 -5.55 -15.98 -14.13
N LEU A 7 -6.81 -15.84 -14.56
CA LEU A 7 -7.89 -15.39 -13.67
C LEU A 7 -8.13 -16.38 -12.53
N ILE A 8 -8.03 -17.69 -12.76
CA ILE A 8 -8.14 -18.69 -11.69
C ILE A 8 -7.07 -18.43 -10.62
N TRP A 9 -5.82 -18.25 -11.03
CA TRP A 9 -4.72 -17.95 -10.12
C TRP A 9 -4.95 -16.66 -9.33
N LEU A 10 -5.33 -15.58 -10.01
CA LEU A 10 -5.58 -14.29 -9.37
C LEU A 10 -6.74 -14.36 -8.37
N VAL A 11 -7.84 -15.02 -8.74
CA VAL A 11 -9.01 -15.18 -7.88
C VAL A 11 -8.66 -16.01 -6.65
N CYS A 12 -8.03 -17.18 -6.85
CA CYS A 12 -7.66 -18.07 -5.76
C CYS A 12 -6.69 -17.40 -4.79
N LEU A 13 -5.61 -16.82 -5.30
CA LEU A 13 -4.61 -16.14 -4.49
C LEU A 13 -5.22 -14.95 -3.74
N SER A 14 -6.02 -14.12 -4.42
CA SER A 14 -6.68 -12.98 -3.81
C SER A 14 -7.63 -13.41 -2.71
N CYS A 15 -8.48 -14.41 -2.93
CA CYS A 15 -9.47 -14.85 -1.96
C CYS A 15 -8.82 -15.48 -0.73
N ILE A 16 -7.83 -16.37 -0.92
CA ILE A 16 -7.08 -16.98 0.19
C ILE A 16 -6.34 -15.91 0.99
N SER A 17 -5.67 -14.97 0.32
CA SER A 17 -4.97 -13.86 0.98
C SER A 17 -5.92 -12.97 1.79
N THR A 18 -7.08 -12.62 1.22
CA THR A 18 -8.13 -11.86 1.91
C THR A 18 -8.63 -12.61 3.15
N MET A 19 -8.94 -13.90 3.05
CA MET A 19 -9.38 -14.72 4.18
C MET A 19 -8.32 -14.79 5.28
N MET A 20 -7.05 -15.04 4.92
CA MET A 20 -5.94 -15.08 5.87
C MET A 20 -5.74 -13.74 6.57
N SER A 21 -5.80 -12.63 5.82
CA SER A 21 -5.67 -11.28 6.36
C SER A 21 -6.82 -10.92 7.31
N ALA A 22 -8.06 -11.13 6.87
CA ALA A 22 -9.27 -10.90 7.66
C ALA A 22 -9.24 -11.69 8.98
N SER A 23 -8.81 -12.95 8.93
CA SER A 23 -8.71 -13.84 10.10
C SER A 23 -7.63 -13.39 11.07
N ARG A 24 -6.46 -12.97 10.58
CA ARG A 24 -5.34 -12.48 11.40
C ARG A 24 -5.65 -11.18 12.14
N ILE A 25 -6.44 -10.29 11.52
CA ILE A 25 -6.84 -9.01 12.12
C ILE A 25 -7.96 -9.25 13.14
N SER A 26 -9.11 -9.74 12.67
CA SER A 26 -10.23 -10.13 13.52
C SER A 26 -11.24 -10.92 12.71
N ALA A 27 -11.23 -12.24 12.84
CA ALA A 27 -12.22 -13.10 12.15
C ALA A 27 -13.66 -12.74 12.50
N LYS A 28 -13.93 -12.22 13.72
CA LYS A 28 -15.28 -11.82 14.16
C LYS A 28 -15.78 -10.56 13.46
N ASN A 29 -14.89 -9.59 13.21
CA ASN A 29 -15.27 -8.29 12.65
C ASN A 29 -15.11 -8.22 11.12
N ASN A 30 -14.48 -9.24 10.51
CA ASN A 30 -14.26 -9.33 9.06
C ASN A 30 -14.87 -10.62 8.49
N ARG A 31 -16.02 -11.04 9.03
CA ARG A 31 -16.67 -12.30 8.64
C ARG A 31 -17.15 -12.24 7.21
N GLY A 32 -17.63 -11.08 6.76
CA GLY A 32 -18.09 -10.87 5.39
C GLY A 32 -17.00 -11.17 4.38
N TRP A 33 -15.78 -10.64 4.61
CA TRP A 33 -14.65 -10.91 3.72
C TRP A 33 -14.29 -12.39 3.67
N ILE A 34 -14.33 -13.08 4.81
CA ILE A 34 -14.06 -14.52 4.87
C ILE A 34 -15.12 -15.32 4.10
N ILE A 35 -16.40 -15.01 4.32
CA ILE A 35 -17.53 -15.71 3.70
C ILE A 35 -17.55 -15.46 2.19
N VAL A 36 -17.46 -14.20 1.76
CA VAL A 36 -17.50 -13.83 0.33
C VAL A 36 -16.34 -14.49 -0.42
N SER A 37 -15.12 -14.41 0.11
CA SER A 37 -13.96 -15.08 -0.51
C SER A 37 -14.11 -16.60 -0.52
N GLY A 38 -14.63 -17.22 0.54
CA GLY A 38 -14.90 -18.66 0.58
C GLY A 38 -15.94 -19.11 -0.46
N LEU A 39 -17.04 -18.36 -0.59
CA LEU A 39 -18.08 -18.64 -1.58
C LEU A 39 -17.56 -18.52 -3.02
N ILE A 40 -16.71 -17.52 -3.29
CA ILE A 40 -16.08 -17.37 -4.62
C ILE A 40 -15.18 -18.57 -4.92
N LEU A 41 -14.37 -19.03 -3.95
CA LEU A 41 -13.51 -20.20 -4.15
C LEU A 41 -14.32 -21.47 -4.45
N VAL A 42 -15.41 -21.70 -3.72
CA VAL A 42 -16.32 -22.84 -3.98
C VAL A 42 -16.97 -22.71 -5.36
N ALA A 43 -17.45 -21.52 -5.72
CA ALA A 43 -18.05 -21.28 -7.03
C ALA A 43 -17.05 -21.53 -8.16
N VAL A 44 -15.80 -21.04 -8.03
CA VAL A 44 -14.72 -21.31 -8.99
C VAL A 44 -14.45 -22.80 -9.09
N ALA A 45 -14.34 -23.53 -7.98
CA ALA A 45 -14.11 -24.97 -8.00
C ALA A 45 -15.22 -25.74 -8.74
N VAL A 46 -16.48 -25.40 -8.48
CA VAL A 46 -17.64 -25.98 -9.17
C VAL A 46 -17.62 -25.62 -10.67
N LEU A 47 -17.34 -24.36 -11.01
CA LEU A 47 -17.27 -23.90 -12.41
C LEU A 47 -16.12 -24.55 -13.19
N LEU A 48 -15.00 -24.85 -12.53
CA LEU A 48 -13.89 -25.59 -13.14
C LEU A 48 -14.25 -27.05 -13.41
N TYR A 49 -15.14 -27.64 -12.61
CA TYR A 49 -15.65 -28.99 -12.86
C TYR A 49 -16.69 -29.00 -14.00
N LEU A 50 -17.62 -28.03 -14.01
CA LEU A 50 -18.74 -28.01 -14.96
C LEU A 50 -18.37 -27.41 -16.32
N THR A 51 -17.59 -26.32 -16.33
CA THR A 51 -17.27 -25.53 -17.52
C THR A 51 -15.80 -25.06 -17.50
N PRO A 52 -14.81 -25.97 -17.66
CA PRO A 52 -13.39 -25.65 -17.49
C PRO A 52 -12.89 -24.47 -18.34
N SER A 53 -13.42 -24.31 -19.56
CA SER A 53 -13.04 -23.25 -20.51
C SER A 53 -13.50 -21.84 -20.11
N LEU A 54 -14.53 -21.73 -19.26
CA LEU A 54 -15.11 -20.45 -18.83
C LEU A 54 -15.00 -20.20 -17.33
N GLY A 55 -14.62 -21.21 -16.53
CA GLY A 55 -14.67 -21.13 -15.08
C GLY A 55 -13.81 -20.00 -14.48
N GLY A 56 -12.65 -19.72 -15.08
CA GLY A 56 -11.80 -18.60 -14.70
C GLY A 56 -12.39 -17.23 -15.09
N LEU A 57 -13.03 -17.12 -16.24
CA LEU A 57 -13.70 -15.88 -16.67
C LEU A 57 -14.88 -15.54 -15.76
N ILE A 58 -15.78 -16.50 -15.53
CA ILE A 58 -16.96 -16.32 -14.66
C ILE A 58 -16.51 -16.07 -13.22
N GLY A 59 -15.56 -16.86 -12.71
CA GLY A 59 -14.95 -16.67 -11.40
C GLY A 59 -14.28 -15.30 -11.25
N GLY A 60 -13.58 -14.85 -12.28
CA GLY A 60 -12.98 -13.52 -12.37
C GLY A 60 -14.01 -12.41 -12.30
N CYS A 61 -15.15 -12.53 -12.97
CA CYS A 61 -16.26 -11.58 -12.89
C CYS A 61 -16.85 -11.52 -11.47
N LEU A 62 -17.11 -12.67 -10.84
CA LEU A 62 -17.60 -12.73 -9.46
C LEU A 62 -16.62 -12.07 -8.49
N TRP A 63 -15.34 -12.39 -8.61
CA TRP A 63 -14.26 -11.77 -7.83
C TRP A 63 -14.18 -10.26 -8.06
N ALA A 64 -14.29 -9.79 -9.30
CA ALA A 64 -14.28 -8.36 -9.60
C ALA A 64 -15.44 -7.63 -8.91
N ILE A 65 -16.66 -8.17 -9.03
CA ILE A 65 -17.88 -7.55 -8.48
C ILE A 65 -17.90 -7.59 -6.95
N LEU A 66 -17.51 -8.70 -6.35
CA LEU A 66 -17.69 -8.94 -4.91
C LEU A 66 -16.46 -8.63 -4.06
N VAL A 67 -15.27 -8.53 -4.68
CA VAL A 67 -14.03 -8.24 -3.95
C VAL A 67 -13.37 -6.95 -4.45
N ILE A 68 -13.15 -6.80 -5.75
CA ILE A 68 -12.42 -5.63 -6.27
C ILE A 68 -13.26 -4.35 -6.14
N VAL A 69 -14.49 -4.36 -6.65
CA VAL A 69 -15.38 -3.18 -6.65
C VAL A 69 -15.63 -2.66 -5.23
N PRO A 70 -15.96 -3.50 -4.22
CA PRO A 70 -16.12 -3.04 -2.85
C PRO A 70 -14.82 -2.45 -2.28
N ASN A 71 -13.66 -3.07 -2.54
CA ASN A 71 -12.37 -2.52 -2.09
C ASN A 71 -12.06 -1.15 -2.73
N ILE A 72 -12.33 -0.97 -4.02
CA ILE A 72 -12.18 0.33 -4.70
C ILE A 72 -13.15 1.35 -4.10
N GLY A 73 -14.41 0.96 -3.90
CA GLY A 73 -15.44 1.78 -3.28
C GLY A 73 -15.04 2.25 -1.89
N HIS A 74 -14.55 1.35 -1.03
CA HIS A 74 -14.08 1.68 0.31
C HIS A 74 -12.93 2.69 0.27
N ARG A 75 -11.92 2.49 -0.59
CA ARG A 75 -10.82 3.46 -0.77
C ARG A 75 -11.32 4.83 -1.22
N LYS A 76 -12.38 4.86 -2.05
CA LYS A 76 -13.01 6.11 -2.48
C LYS A 76 -13.75 6.80 -1.35
N VAL A 77 -14.47 6.04 -0.52
CA VAL A 77 -15.11 6.52 0.72
C VAL A 77 -14.05 7.14 1.65
N ASP A 78 -12.94 6.43 1.92
CA ASP A 78 -11.83 6.94 2.75
C ASP A 78 -11.22 8.24 2.20
N GLN A 79 -11.09 8.33 0.87
CA GLN A 79 -10.63 9.57 0.22
C GLN A 79 -11.61 10.73 0.42
N LEU A 80 -12.92 10.48 0.28
CA LEU A 80 -13.95 11.50 0.45
C LEU A 80 -14.07 11.95 1.92
N ILE A 81 -13.91 11.03 2.88
CA ILE A 81 -13.83 11.33 4.31
C ILE A 81 -12.64 12.26 4.60
N ALA A 82 -11.45 11.95 4.07
CA ALA A 82 -10.26 12.77 4.25
C ALA A 82 -10.43 14.20 3.65
N GLN A 83 -11.26 14.34 2.62
CA GLN A 83 -11.61 15.61 2.00
C GLN A 83 -12.81 16.31 2.68
N GLN A 84 -13.35 15.75 3.77
CA GLN A 84 -14.56 16.24 4.46
C GLN A 84 -15.80 16.31 3.56
N ARG A 85 -15.90 15.44 2.54
CA ARG A 85 -17.03 15.36 1.60
C ARG A 85 -18.00 14.25 2.02
N PHE A 86 -18.57 14.35 3.22
CA PHE A 86 -19.33 13.27 3.85
C PHE A 86 -20.58 12.85 3.07
N GLY A 87 -21.30 13.79 2.45
CA GLY A 87 -22.47 13.45 1.64
C GLY A 87 -22.15 12.59 0.42
N GLN A 88 -21.01 12.84 -0.25
CA GLN A 88 -20.55 11.99 -1.34
C GLN A 88 -20.06 10.64 -0.82
N ALA A 89 -19.33 10.64 0.30
CA ALA A 89 -18.88 9.43 0.96
C ALA A 89 -20.07 8.52 1.32
N SER A 90 -21.14 9.09 1.89
CA SER A 90 -22.37 8.37 2.26
C SER A 90 -23.07 7.75 1.03
N ARG A 91 -23.17 8.47 -0.10
CA ARG A 91 -23.76 7.92 -1.33
C ARG A 91 -22.94 6.75 -1.90
N VAL A 92 -21.62 6.90 -1.96
CA VAL A 92 -20.74 5.81 -2.43
C VAL A 92 -20.82 4.61 -1.48
N ALA A 93 -20.75 4.85 -0.17
CA ALA A 93 -20.88 3.81 0.85
C ALA A 93 -22.24 3.08 0.74
N SER A 94 -23.33 3.82 0.51
CA SER A 94 -24.66 3.24 0.32
C SER A 94 -24.71 2.31 -0.89
N LEU A 95 -24.12 2.71 -2.02
CA LEU A 95 -24.05 1.88 -3.23
C LEU A 95 -23.29 0.57 -2.96
N ILE A 96 -22.10 0.66 -2.36
CA ILE A 96 -21.25 -0.51 -2.17
C ILE A 96 -21.72 -1.42 -1.02
N SER A 97 -22.53 -0.91 -0.10
CA SER A 97 -23.15 -1.72 0.97
C SER A 97 -24.03 -2.87 0.45
N TRP A 98 -24.54 -2.75 -0.78
CA TRP A 98 -25.28 -3.83 -1.46
C TRP A 98 -24.40 -4.99 -1.90
N LEU A 99 -23.14 -4.72 -2.21
CA LEU A 99 -22.17 -5.72 -2.68
C LEU A 99 -21.52 -6.48 -1.52
N HIS A 100 -21.53 -5.91 -0.32
CA HIS A 100 -20.91 -6.51 0.87
C HIS A 100 -21.70 -6.11 2.14
N PRO A 101 -22.77 -6.83 2.53
CA PRO A 101 -23.71 -6.37 3.55
C PRO A 101 -23.28 -6.62 5.01
N LEU A 102 -22.16 -7.33 5.24
CA LEU A 102 -21.66 -7.69 6.57
C LEU A 102 -20.60 -6.67 7.06
N ASP A 103 -20.13 -6.84 8.29
CA ASP A 103 -18.99 -6.09 8.86
C ASP A 103 -19.19 -4.55 8.94
N GLY A 104 -20.43 -4.09 9.22
CA GLY A 104 -20.70 -2.67 9.46
C GLY A 104 -20.98 -1.82 8.22
N TRP A 105 -21.05 -2.45 7.03
CA TRP A 105 -21.23 -1.77 5.75
C TRP A 105 -22.61 -1.13 5.57
N ARG A 106 -23.63 -1.56 6.31
CA ARG A 106 -24.97 -0.95 6.28
C ARG A 106 -25.11 0.22 7.25
N GLU A 107 -24.28 0.24 8.28
CA GLU A 107 -24.24 1.25 9.32
C GLU A 107 -23.34 2.42 8.91
N GLN A 108 -22.20 2.16 8.25
CA GLN A 108 -21.25 3.18 7.82
C GLN A 108 -21.87 4.33 6.99
N PRO A 109 -22.75 4.09 5.99
CA PRO A 109 -23.37 5.17 5.23
C PRO A 109 -24.22 6.11 6.10
N LYS A 110 -24.84 5.57 7.17
CA LYS A 110 -25.67 6.33 8.11
C LYS A 110 -24.82 7.21 9.00
N LEU A 111 -23.68 6.70 9.49
CA LEU A 111 -22.72 7.53 10.24
C LEU A 111 -22.17 8.67 9.37
N LEU A 112 -21.84 8.39 8.10
CA LEU A 112 -21.39 9.41 7.16
C LEU A 112 -22.49 10.44 6.85
N HIS A 113 -23.75 10.00 6.80
CA HIS A 113 -24.87 10.92 6.66
C HIS A 113 -25.05 11.81 7.91
N ALA A 114 -24.87 11.28 9.12
CA ALA A 114 -24.85 12.10 10.33
C ALA A 114 -23.77 13.19 10.28
N MET A 115 -22.58 12.84 9.78
CA MET A 115 -21.51 13.81 9.55
C MET A 115 -21.90 14.89 8.52
N GLU A 116 -22.56 14.51 7.44
CA GLU A 116 -23.11 15.47 6.47
C GLU A 116 -24.16 16.40 7.10
N LEU A 117 -25.09 15.88 7.89
CA LEU A 117 -26.10 16.67 8.59
C LEU A 117 -25.45 17.69 9.54
N SER A 118 -24.41 17.26 10.28
CA SER A 118 -23.65 18.18 11.15
C SER A 118 -22.99 19.32 10.38
N GLN A 119 -22.48 19.06 9.16
CA GLN A 119 -21.89 20.09 8.29
C GLN A 119 -22.93 21.09 7.77
N ARG A 120 -24.20 20.67 7.68
CA ARG A 120 -25.33 21.50 7.25
C ARG A 120 -26.03 22.23 8.41
N GLY A 121 -25.55 22.06 9.65
CA GLY A 121 -26.12 22.67 10.84
C GLY A 121 -27.26 21.87 11.50
N ALA A 122 -27.63 20.71 10.96
CA ALA A 122 -28.66 19.83 11.54
C ALA A 122 -28.09 18.94 12.65
N MET A 123 -27.62 19.57 13.74
CA MET A 123 -26.86 18.89 14.81
C MET A 123 -27.70 17.86 15.58
N ALA A 124 -28.95 18.20 15.93
CA ALA A 124 -29.83 17.32 16.68
C ALA A 124 -30.12 16.01 15.92
N GLU A 125 -30.34 16.10 14.61
CA GLU A 125 -30.57 14.93 13.76
C GLU A 125 -29.29 14.08 13.61
N ALA A 126 -28.13 14.73 13.47
CA ALA A 126 -26.85 14.05 13.42
C ALA A 126 -26.58 13.23 14.69
N ILE A 127 -26.75 13.86 15.87
CA ILE A 127 -26.58 13.20 17.17
C ILE A 127 -27.56 12.03 17.31
N ALA A 128 -28.85 12.23 16.99
CA ALA A 128 -29.85 11.18 17.06
C ALA A 128 -29.56 9.98 16.15
N ILE A 129 -28.83 10.15 15.05
CA ILE A 129 -28.32 9.03 14.25
C ILE A 129 -27.17 8.34 14.98
N LEU A 130 -26.18 9.08 15.46
CA LEU A 130 -24.99 8.52 16.10
C LEU A 130 -25.32 7.76 17.40
N ASP A 131 -26.23 8.29 18.22
CA ASP A 131 -26.68 7.67 19.48
C ASP A 131 -27.29 6.28 19.26
N ARG A 132 -28.03 6.09 18.15
CA ARG A 132 -28.61 4.79 17.79
C ARG A 132 -27.58 3.70 17.55
N TYR A 133 -26.34 4.07 17.24
CA TYR A 133 -25.26 3.15 16.91
C TYR A 133 -24.22 3.03 18.04
N GLN A 134 -24.32 3.82 19.11
CA GLN A 134 -23.32 3.86 20.17
C GLN A 134 -23.17 2.50 20.86
N THR A 135 -21.98 1.90 20.78
CA THR A 135 -21.65 0.67 21.53
C THR A 135 -20.15 0.44 21.59
N ALA A 136 -19.66 -0.15 22.68
CA ALA A 136 -18.26 -0.58 22.78
C ALA A 136 -17.97 -1.88 22.00
N THR A 137 -19.01 -2.62 21.61
CA THR A 137 -18.86 -4.01 21.14
C THR A 137 -18.48 -4.14 19.67
N THR A 138 -19.00 -3.26 18.80
CA THR A 138 -18.77 -3.29 17.35
C THR A 138 -17.84 -2.17 16.92
N PRO A 139 -17.00 -2.37 15.86
CA PRO A 139 -16.15 -1.30 15.33
C PRO A 139 -16.94 -0.04 14.95
N THR A 140 -18.06 -0.22 14.25
CA THR A 140 -18.91 0.89 13.80
C THR A 140 -19.54 1.64 14.97
N GLY A 141 -19.96 0.92 16.02
CA GLY A 141 -20.50 1.56 17.21
C GLY A 141 -19.45 2.33 18.01
N ARG A 142 -18.23 1.81 18.09
CA ARG A 142 -17.10 2.52 18.70
C ARG A 142 -16.77 3.80 17.91
N CYS A 143 -16.78 3.72 16.58
CA CYS A 143 -16.62 4.89 15.71
C CYS A 143 -17.70 5.96 15.96
N ALA A 144 -18.96 5.54 16.14
CA ALA A 144 -20.05 6.46 16.50
C ALA A 144 -19.80 7.12 17.86
N THR A 145 -19.40 6.36 18.89
CA THR A 145 -19.06 6.88 20.21
C THR A 145 -17.93 7.91 20.14
N VAL A 146 -16.81 7.56 19.50
CA VAL A 146 -15.66 8.47 19.33
C VAL A 146 -16.09 9.74 18.60
N THR A 147 -16.92 9.61 17.55
CA THR A 147 -17.40 10.75 16.79
C THR A 147 -18.21 11.71 17.65
N LEU A 148 -19.09 11.22 18.52
CA LEU A 148 -19.86 12.06 19.45
C LEU A 148 -18.96 12.86 20.39
N TYR A 149 -17.98 12.21 21.04
CA TYR A 149 -17.02 12.91 21.90
C TYR A 149 -16.18 13.95 21.11
N GLN A 150 -15.80 13.63 19.88
CA GLN A 150 -15.07 14.56 19.00
C GLN A 150 -15.90 15.77 18.58
N MET A 151 -17.21 15.60 18.38
CA MET A 151 -18.10 16.68 18.02
C MET A 151 -18.16 17.74 19.11
N ASP A 152 -18.06 17.35 20.38
CA ASP A 152 -18.07 18.27 21.53
C ASP A 152 -16.67 18.59 22.09
N ALA A 153 -15.60 18.07 21.48
CA ALA A 153 -14.22 18.18 21.97
C ALA A 153 -14.04 17.72 23.45
N ARG A 154 -14.79 16.69 23.85
CA ARG A 154 -14.79 16.07 25.20
C ARG A 154 -13.72 14.99 25.31
N TRP A 155 -12.45 15.39 25.25
CA TRP A 155 -11.31 14.46 25.16
C TRP A 155 -11.01 13.71 26.45
N GLU A 156 -11.18 14.35 27.61
CA GLU A 156 -11.03 13.74 28.94
C GLU A 156 -12.02 12.58 29.11
N GLU A 157 -13.28 12.81 28.75
CA GLU A 157 -14.34 11.82 28.87
C GLU A 157 -14.17 10.70 27.86
N LEU A 158 -13.69 11.01 26.65
CA LEU A 158 -13.32 9.98 25.68
C LEU A 158 -12.18 9.10 26.21
N LEU A 159 -11.17 9.69 26.83
CA LEU A 159 -10.03 8.95 27.38
C LEU A 159 -10.49 7.97 28.46
N LEU A 160 -11.30 8.44 29.42
CA LEU A 160 -11.91 7.59 30.45
C LEU A 160 -12.79 6.50 29.84
N TRP A 161 -13.67 6.86 28.90
CA TRP A 161 -14.54 5.90 28.24
C TRP A 161 -13.73 4.79 27.54
N ILE A 162 -12.64 5.12 26.86
CA ILE A 162 -11.75 4.13 26.22
C ILE A 162 -11.14 3.21 27.28
N GLN A 163 -10.60 3.76 28.37
CA GLN A 163 -9.96 3.00 29.43
C GLN A 163 -10.93 2.04 30.14
N ASP A 164 -12.18 2.47 30.33
CA ASP A 164 -13.20 1.69 31.05
C ASP A 164 -13.93 0.68 30.17
N ASN A 165 -14.12 0.97 28.88
CA ASN A 165 -15.04 0.22 28.01
C ASN A 165 -14.35 -0.52 26.86
N VAL A 166 -13.10 -0.20 26.53
CA VAL A 166 -12.39 -0.79 25.39
C VAL A 166 -11.25 -1.68 25.89
N PRO A 167 -11.39 -3.02 25.82
CA PRO A 167 -10.34 -3.92 26.24
C PRO A 167 -9.04 -3.70 25.45
N GLU A 168 -7.89 -3.88 26.11
CA GLU A 168 -6.56 -3.76 25.48
C GLU A 168 -6.42 -4.65 24.21
N ALA A 169 -7.01 -5.84 24.22
CA ALA A 169 -7.06 -6.74 23.07
C ALA A 169 -7.77 -6.12 21.84
N VAL A 170 -8.71 -5.19 22.05
CA VAL A 170 -9.36 -4.42 20.98
C VAL A 170 -8.44 -3.33 20.46
N LEU A 171 -7.74 -2.58 21.33
CA LEU A 171 -6.77 -1.55 20.93
C LEU A 171 -5.63 -2.12 20.09
N HIS A 172 -5.24 -3.39 20.32
CA HIS A 172 -4.27 -4.08 19.49
C HIS A 172 -4.73 -4.38 18.04
N LYS A 173 -6.04 -4.33 17.76
CA LYS A 173 -6.64 -4.80 16.50
C LYS A 173 -7.47 -3.74 15.77
N ASP A 174 -8.00 -2.76 16.50
CA ASP A 174 -8.85 -1.70 16.00
C ASP A 174 -8.06 -0.38 15.93
N PHE A 175 -7.60 -0.05 14.72
CA PHE A 175 -6.71 1.08 14.49
C PHE A 175 -7.39 2.43 14.63
N ASP A 176 -8.68 2.51 14.32
CA ASP A 176 -9.46 3.73 14.49
C ASP A 176 -9.57 4.07 15.98
N MET A 177 -9.78 3.03 16.80
CA MET A 177 -9.77 3.20 18.26
C MET A 177 -8.39 3.55 18.82
N LEU A 178 -7.34 2.87 18.38
CA LEU A 178 -5.99 3.19 18.81
C LEU A 178 -5.60 4.63 18.44
N SER A 179 -5.97 5.09 17.25
CA SER A 179 -5.76 6.48 16.82
C SER A 179 -6.57 7.46 17.67
N GLY A 180 -7.81 7.10 18.03
CA GLY A 180 -8.63 7.86 18.98
C GLY A 180 -8.00 7.97 20.36
N TYR A 181 -7.43 6.87 20.88
CA TYR A 181 -6.75 6.82 22.17
C TYR A 181 -5.48 7.68 22.19
N ILE A 182 -4.61 7.52 21.18
CA ILE A 182 -3.39 8.34 21.02
C ILE A 182 -3.75 9.83 20.93
N ARG A 183 -4.80 10.17 20.16
CA ARG A 183 -5.25 11.56 20.07
C ARG A 183 -5.77 12.07 21.41
N ALA A 184 -6.59 11.29 22.12
CA ALA A 184 -7.14 11.70 23.41
C ALA A 184 -6.03 12.04 24.42
N LEU A 185 -4.99 11.19 24.51
CA LEU A 185 -3.82 11.46 25.36
C LEU A 185 -3.11 12.78 25.00
N GLY A 186 -2.92 13.04 23.69
CA GLY A 186 -2.35 14.30 23.23
C GLY A 186 -3.23 15.52 23.55
N GLU A 187 -4.55 15.42 23.37
CA GLU A 187 -5.49 16.51 23.65
C GLU A 187 -5.65 16.79 25.15
N THR A 188 -5.38 15.81 26.03
CA THR A 188 -5.35 15.96 27.49
C THR A 188 -3.97 16.33 28.03
N GLY A 189 -2.95 16.45 27.18
CA GLY A 189 -1.59 16.86 27.56
C GLY A 189 -0.69 15.74 28.11
N ASP A 190 -1.13 14.48 28.12
CA ASP A 190 -0.31 13.34 28.55
C ASP A 190 0.59 12.84 27.41
N LEU A 191 1.61 13.64 27.08
CA LEU A 191 2.52 13.34 25.97
C LEU A 191 3.41 12.12 26.25
N ASN A 192 3.79 11.89 27.50
CA ASN A 192 4.58 10.73 27.89
C ASN A 192 3.73 9.45 27.77
N GLY A 193 2.51 9.44 28.32
CA GLY A 193 1.57 8.33 28.15
C GLY A 193 1.21 8.07 26.69
N MET A 194 1.12 9.12 25.87
CA MET A 194 0.94 8.99 24.41
C MET A 194 2.10 8.23 23.74
N LEU A 195 3.35 8.55 24.06
CA LEU A 195 4.53 7.88 23.51
C LEU A 195 4.72 6.47 24.08
N GLU A 196 4.36 6.25 25.34
CA GLU A 196 4.33 4.89 25.91
C GLU A 196 3.24 4.02 25.29
N ALA A 197 2.07 4.60 24.99
CA ALA A 197 1.03 3.92 24.24
C ALA A 197 1.51 3.58 22.82
N TRP A 198 2.20 4.51 22.15
CA TRP A 198 2.81 4.24 20.85
C TRP A 198 3.76 3.04 20.92
N GLU A 199 4.66 3.00 21.89
CA GLU A 199 5.60 1.90 22.07
C GLU A 199 4.89 0.57 22.40
N ARG A 200 3.91 0.61 23.30
CA ARG A 200 3.11 -0.57 23.69
C ARG A 200 2.38 -1.19 22.50
N TYR A 201 1.80 -0.36 21.63
CA TYR A 201 1.02 -0.79 20.48
C TYR A 201 1.79 -0.74 19.15
N GLU A 202 3.11 -0.55 19.19
CA GLU A 202 3.96 -0.38 18.00
C GLU A 202 3.80 -1.55 17.01
N ARG A 203 3.80 -2.80 17.50
CA ARG A 203 3.61 -3.99 16.68
C ARG A 203 2.23 -4.05 16.01
N SER A 204 1.23 -3.43 16.62
CA SER A 204 -0.12 -3.32 16.05
C SER A 204 -0.14 -2.23 14.98
N LEU A 205 0.38 -1.04 15.28
CA LEU A 205 0.53 0.07 14.33
C LEU A 205 1.31 -0.37 13.07
N GLU A 206 2.39 -1.14 13.25
CA GLU A 206 3.16 -1.73 12.15
C GLU A 206 2.37 -2.69 11.26
N LYS A 207 1.24 -3.25 11.71
CA LYS A 207 0.42 -4.16 10.90
C LYS A 207 -0.59 -3.41 10.03
N ILE A 208 -0.76 -2.10 10.23
CA ILE A 208 -1.68 -1.29 9.42
C ILE A 208 -1.30 -1.48 7.94
N PRO A 209 -2.23 -1.96 7.10
CA PRO A 209 -1.97 -2.16 5.67
C PRO A 209 -2.01 -0.84 4.89
N ASN A 210 -2.77 0.14 5.39
CA ASN A 210 -2.94 1.45 4.76
C ASN A 210 -1.90 2.44 5.27
N LEU A 211 -0.92 2.78 4.42
CA LEU A 211 0.14 3.74 4.73
C LEU A 211 -0.42 5.11 5.16
N ARG A 212 -1.59 5.53 4.65
CA ARG A 212 -2.23 6.79 5.05
C ARG A 212 -2.68 6.76 6.51
N THR A 213 -3.35 5.69 6.93
CA THR A 213 -3.81 5.52 8.31
C THR A 213 -2.64 5.45 9.28
N HIS A 214 -1.58 4.71 8.90
CA HIS A 214 -0.35 4.63 9.68
C HIS A 214 0.34 5.99 9.84
N ASN A 215 0.50 6.73 8.74
CA ASN A 215 1.12 8.05 8.77
C ASN A 215 0.24 9.11 9.43
N PHE A 216 -1.09 8.94 9.43
CA PHE A 216 -1.97 9.80 10.21
C PHE A 216 -1.71 9.62 11.72
N ALA A 217 -1.60 8.38 12.21
CA ALA A 217 -1.26 8.13 13.61
C ALA A 217 0.12 8.70 14.00
N ARG A 218 1.13 8.57 13.12
CA ARG A 218 2.44 9.24 13.32
C ARG A 218 2.32 10.75 13.35
N MET A 219 1.54 11.33 12.43
CA MET A 219 1.30 12.77 12.38
C MET A 219 0.65 13.28 13.68
N LEU A 220 -0.26 12.52 14.32
CA LEU A 220 -0.81 12.87 15.63
C LEU A 220 0.32 13.05 16.65
N VAL A 221 1.14 12.01 16.85
CA VAL A 221 2.25 12.03 17.80
C VAL A 221 3.21 13.19 17.50
N LEU A 222 3.64 13.33 16.26
CA LEU A 222 4.56 14.39 15.84
C LEU A 222 3.99 15.79 16.06
N ALA A 223 2.69 15.99 15.79
CA ALA A 223 2.05 17.28 15.97
C ALA A 223 1.98 17.68 17.44
N PHE A 224 1.57 16.76 18.32
CA PHE A 224 1.58 17.01 19.76
C PHE A 224 2.99 17.14 20.36
N CYS A 225 4.01 16.56 19.71
CA CYS A 225 5.41 16.67 20.10
C CYS A 225 6.18 17.81 19.42
N GLY A 226 5.50 18.76 18.74
CA GLY A 226 6.13 19.97 18.18
C GLY A 226 7.06 19.74 16.98
N GLN A 227 6.90 18.64 16.23
CA GLN A 227 7.78 18.27 15.11
C GLN A 227 7.30 18.87 13.77
N THR A 228 7.42 20.19 13.61
CA THR A 228 6.83 20.96 12.49
C THR A 228 7.25 20.45 11.12
N GLN A 229 8.54 20.18 10.91
CA GLN A 229 9.08 19.76 9.61
C GLN A 229 8.53 18.39 9.18
N GLN A 230 8.43 17.44 10.12
CA GLN A 230 7.95 16.09 9.86
C GLN A 230 6.44 16.09 9.61
N VAL A 231 5.66 16.89 10.35
CA VAL A 231 4.22 17.07 10.10
C VAL A 231 3.98 17.67 8.72
N ALA A 232 4.68 18.75 8.35
CA ALA A 232 4.56 19.36 7.03
C ALA A 232 4.92 18.39 5.89
N THR A 233 5.94 17.55 6.11
CA THR A 233 6.34 16.50 5.15
C THR A 233 5.24 15.46 4.96
N LEU A 234 4.61 14.99 6.04
CA LEU A 234 3.50 14.03 5.93
C LEU A 234 2.29 14.65 5.22
N LEU A 235 1.92 15.90 5.55
CA LEU A 235 0.77 16.61 4.98
C LEU A 235 0.95 16.99 3.51
N SER A 236 2.18 17.17 3.03
CA SER A 236 2.49 17.42 1.62
C SER A 236 2.72 16.12 0.82
N GLY A 237 3.06 15.01 1.49
CA GLY A 237 3.30 13.70 0.90
C GLY A 237 2.14 12.73 1.09
N SER A 238 2.30 11.76 2.00
CA SER A 238 1.37 10.64 2.18
C SER A 238 -0.04 11.03 2.64
N LEU A 239 -0.19 12.23 3.22
CA LEU A 239 -1.44 12.81 3.68
C LEU A 239 -1.90 14.00 2.79
N ALA A 240 -1.38 14.14 1.58
CA ALA A 240 -1.74 15.22 0.65
C ALA A 240 -3.23 15.29 0.28
N ASN A 241 -3.96 14.17 0.39
CA ASN A 241 -5.38 14.08 0.06
C ASN A 241 -6.31 14.69 1.12
N TYR A 242 -5.81 15.04 2.31
CA TYR A 242 -6.63 15.69 3.33
C TYR A 242 -7.04 17.11 2.90
N SER A 243 -8.19 17.57 3.38
CA SER A 243 -8.67 18.94 3.12
C SER A 243 -7.68 19.98 3.66
N ASN A 244 -7.67 21.18 3.06
CA ASN A 244 -6.83 22.27 3.54
C ASN A 244 -7.16 22.65 4.99
N THR A 245 -8.43 22.57 5.39
CA THR A 245 -8.87 22.80 6.76
C THR A 245 -8.22 21.83 7.75
N ILE A 246 -8.17 20.53 7.42
CA ILE A 246 -7.51 19.53 8.28
C ILE A 246 -6.00 19.76 8.32
N LYS A 247 -5.38 20.08 7.18
CA LYS A 247 -3.94 20.37 7.12
C LYS A 247 -3.58 21.58 7.99
N LEU A 248 -4.32 22.68 7.86
CA LEU A 248 -4.12 23.89 8.67
C LEU A 248 -4.34 23.62 10.16
N PHE A 249 -5.34 22.83 10.52
CA PHE A 249 -5.56 22.46 11.92
C PHE A 249 -4.35 21.74 12.54
N TRP A 250 -3.76 20.79 11.83
CA TRP A 250 -2.59 20.05 12.32
C TRP A 250 -1.29 20.85 12.24
N LEU A 251 -1.14 21.74 11.26
CA LEU A 251 -0.03 22.71 11.22
C LEU A 251 -0.09 23.69 12.41
N ALA A 252 -1.28 24.22 12.71
CA ALA A 252 -1.47 25.10 13.86
C ALA A 252 -1.22 24.37 15.18
N THR A 253 -1.64 23.10 15.26
CA THR A 253 -1.38 22.24 16.42
C THR A 253 0.10 22.04 16.66
N VAL A 254 0.88 21.75 15.61
CA VAL A 254 2.33 21.52 15.77
C VAL A 254 3.08 22.81 16.08
N ASP A 255 2.67 23.94 15.49
CA ASP A 255 3.22 25.25 15.84
C ASP A 255 2.92 25.60 17.31
N GLN A 256 1.71 25.32 17.79
CA GLN A 256 1.35 25.54 19.20
C GLN A 256 2.21 24.67 20.14
N ALA A 257 2.35 23.37 19.82
CA ALA A 257 3.16 22.44 20.62
C ALA A 257 4.67 22.74 20.56
N ALA A 258 5.14 23.42 19.51
CA ALA A 258 6.51 23.90 19.36
C ALA A 258 6.76 25.25 20.07
N GLY A 259 5.73 25.88 20.66
CA GLY A 259 5.83 27.18 21.34
C GLY A 259 5.63 28.40 20.42
N ASN A 260 5.25 28.20 19.16
CA ASN A 260 4.97 29.27 18.20
C ASN A 260 3.51 29.77 18.34
N GLU A 261 3.15 30.27 19.52
CA GLU A 261 1.75 30.54 19.89
C GLU A 261 1.05 31.54 18.97
N ILE A 262 1.73 32.61 18.56
CA ILE A 262 1.16 33.66 17.69
C ILE A 262 0.79 33.07 16.33
N ILE A 263 1.72 32.35 15.70
CA ILE A 263 1.53 31.71 14.39
C ILE A 263 0.39 30.70 14.47
N ALA A 264 0.38 29.86 15.51
CA ALA A 264 -0.66 28.87 15.72
C ALA A 264 -2.05 29.52 15.89
N ARG A 265 -2.13 30.60 16.68
CA ARG A 265 -3.38 31.33 16.93
C ARG A 265 -3.95 31.92 15.64
N GLU A 266 -3.13 32.56 14.82
CA GLU A 266 -3.54 33.10 13.51
C GLU A 266 -4.08 32.00 12.60
N GLN A 267 -3.36 30.87 12.50
CA GLN A 267 -3.79 29.73 11.70
C GLN A 267 -5.11 29.14 12.22
N PHE A 268 -5.28 28.98 13.53
CA PHE A 268 -6.54 28.51 14.12
C PHE A 268 -7.72 29.44 13.83
N LEU A 269 -7.53 30.75 13.98
CA LEU A 269 -8.56 31.75 13.67
C LEU A 269 -8.99 31.70 12.21
N SER A 270 -8.06 31.43 11.28
CA SER A 270 -8.37 31.31 9.85
C SER A 270 -9.35 30.17 9.51
N ILE A 271 -9.46 29.16 10.40
CA ILE A 271 -10.34 27.99 10.24
C ILE A 271 -11.42 27.88 11.32
N ALA A 272 -11.60 28.90 12.17
CA ALA A 272 -12.55 28.89 13.28
C ALA A 272 -14.01 28.73 12.83
N HIS A 273 -14.34 29.15 11.61
CA HIS A 273 -15.68 29.02 11.02
C HIS A 273 -15.84 27.79 10.11
N SER A 274 -15.04 26.74 10.33
CA SER A 274 -15.17 25.47 9.60
C SER A 274 -16.61 24.92 9.69
N SER A 275 -17.11 24.39 8.57
CA SER A 275 -18.40 23.70 8.54
C SER A 275 -18.37 22.37 9.29
N ASP A 276 -17.22 21.71 9.38
CA ASP A 276 -17.04 20.50 10.20
C ASP A 276 -16.98 20.89 11.68
N VAL A 277 -18.03 20.52 12.42
CA VAL A 277 -18.20 20.81 13.84
C VAL A 277 -17.03 20.30 14.69
N ARG A 278 -16.44 19.16 14.33
CA ARG A 278 -15.32 18.59 15.09
C ARG A 278 -14.08 19.46 14.99
N ILE A 279 -13.84 20.06 13.81
CA ILE A 279 -12.73 21.01 13.64
C ILE A 279 -13.04 22.31 14.34
N ARG A 280 -14.25 22.85 14.16
CA ARG A 280 -14.67 24.11 14.80
C ARG A 280 -14.54 24.04 16.33
N ASN A 281 -15.04 22.97 16.94
CA ASN A 281 -14.98 22.80 18.39
C ASN A 281 -13.57 22.45 18.87
N ALA A 282 -12.78 21.70 18.09
CA ALA A 282 -11.36 21.50 18.39
C ALA A 282 -10.57 22.82 18.35
N VAL A 283 -10.82 23.69 17.36
CA VAL A 283 -10.21 25.02 17.26
C VAL A 283 -10.58 25.88 18.48
N ALA A 284 -11.87 25.94 18.82
CA ALA A 284 -12.33 26.68 20.00
C ALA A 284 -11.62 26.21 21.27
N ARG A 285 -11.49 24.89 21.45
CA ARG A 285 -10.74 24.30 22.56
C ARG A 285 -9.26 24.67 22.54
N ARG A 286 -8.57 24.63 21.40
CA ARG A 286 -7.14 25.01 21.29
C ARG A 286 -6.87 26.49 21.55
N LEU A 287 -7.86 27.34 21.32
CA LEU A 287 -7.78 28.78 21.61
C LEU A 287 -8.05 29.08 23.09
N SER A 288 -8.89 28.29 23.77
CA SER A 288 -9.18 28.45 25.21
C SER A 288 -8.21 27.71 26.12
N ALA A 289 -7.73 26.55 25.67
CA ALA A 289 -6.82 25.66 26.38
C ALA A 289 -5.76 25.17 25.38
N PRO A 290 -4.66 25.93 25.20
CA PRO A 290 -3.54 25.54 24.35
C PRO A 290 -2.97 24.18 24.72
N VAL A 291 -2.43 23.45 23.75
CA VAL A 291 -1.63 22.26 24.07
C VAL A 291 -0.35 22.62 24.79
N VAL A 292 0.12 21.66 25.58
CA VAL A 292 1.39 21.76 26.30
C VAL A 292 2.54 21.88 25.30
N VAL A 293 3.50 22.76 25.59
CA VAL A 293 4.75 22.87 24.84
C VAL A 293 5.56 21.58 25.05
N ALA A 294 5.79 20.81 23.99
CA ALA A 294 6.28 19.44 24.13
C ALA A 294 7.61 19.34 24.89
N GLN A 295 8.54 20.25 24.59
CA GLN A 295 9.88 20.26 25.17
C GLN A 295 9.88 20.46 26.69
N SER A 296 8.81 20.99 27.29
CA SER A 296 8.75 21.19 28.74
C SER A 296 8.28 19.96 29.53
N VAL A 297 7.78 18.91 28.87
CA VAL A 297 7.16 17.74 29.54
C VAL A 297 7.73 16.40 29.10
N LEU A 298 8.37 16.31 27.93
CA LEU A 298 8.95 15.05 27.45
C LEU A 298 10.09 14.56 28.35
N THR A 299 10.04 13.28 28.72
CA THR A 299 11.14 12.58 29.39
C THR A 299 12.16 12.05 28.38
N ASP A 300 13.40 11.76 28.83
CA ASP A 300 14.44 11.14 27.99
C ASP A 300 13.96 9.87 27.25
N LYS A 301 13.16 9.04 27.94
CA LYS A 301 12.56 7.82 27.36
C LYS A 301 11.61 8.18 26.21
N SER A 302 10.74 9.17 26.43
CA SER A 302 9.80 9.66 25.43
C SER A 302 10.51 10.29 24.23
N GLU A 303 11.58 11.05 24.45
CA GLU A 303 12.41 11.61 23.37
C GLU A 303 13.08 10.53 22.51
N GLN A 304 13.52 9.42 23.13
CA GLN A 304 14.05 8.27 22.39
C GLN A 304 12.99 7.61 21.50
N ILE A 305 11.75 7.44 22.02
CA ILE A 305 10.63 6.90 21.24
C ILE A 305 10.30 7.84 20.06
N LEU A 306 10.23 9.15 20.31
CA LEU A 306 9.97 10.16 19.28
C LEU A 306 11.05 10.15 18.20
N SER A 307 12.32 10.10 18.60
CA SER A 307 13.47 10.04 17.67
C SER A 307 13.42 8.79 16.79
N ARG A 308 12.99 7.65 17.34
CA ARG A 308 12.74 6.41 16.58
C ARG A 308 11.66 6.61 15.53
N ILE A 309 10.53 7.23 15.88
CA ILE A 309 9.43 7.51 14.94
C ILE A 309 9.89 8.41 13.79
N ILE A 310 10.64 9.48 14.09
CA ILE A 310 11.17 10.42 13.08
C ILE A 310 12.11 9.68 12.12
N THR A 311 13.05 8.91 12.67
CA THR A 311 14.02 8.13 11.90
C THR A 311 13.33 7.14 10.95
N GLU A 312 12.25 6.49 11.40
CA GLU A 312 11.46 5.58 10.55
C GLU A 312 10.79 6.27 9.37
N ILE A 313 10.23 7.48 9.56
CA ILE A 313 9.58 8.25 8.49
C ILE A 313 10.59 8.64 7.40
N GLU A 314 11.79 9.07 7.80
CA GLU A 314 12.85 9.43 6.86
C GLU A 314 13.30 8.23 6.01
N TYR A 315 13.36 7.04 6.62
CA TYR A 315 13.62 5.81 5.90
C TYR A 315 12.45 5.44 4.97
N GLU A 316 11.20 5.58 5.39
CA GLU A 316 10.02 5.32 4.57
C GLU A 316 9.95 6.17 3.30
N ALA A 317 10.26 7.46 3.42
CA ALA A 317 10.33 8.38 2.28
C ALA A 317 11.36 7.91 1.24
N THR A 318 12.42 7.21 1.67
CA THR A 318 13.46 6.68 0.78
C THR A 318 12.98 5.49 -0.08
N TYR A 319 12.10 4.62 0.45
CA TYR A 319 11.70 3.37 -0.22
C TYR A 319 10.31 3.41 -0.86
N SER A 320 9.45 4.34 -0.45
CA SER A 320 8.09 4.46 -0.99
C SER A 320 8.01 5.23 -2.32
N GLY A 321 9.14 5.78 -2.79
CA GLY A 321 9.17 6.68 -3.95
C GLY A 321 8.60 8.08 -3.64
N ILE A 322 8.15 8.33 -2.40
CA ILE A 322 7.75 9.65 -1.90
C ILE A 322 9.03 10.40 -1.51
N SER A 323 9.78 10.85 -2.51
CA SER A 323 10.94 11.70 -2.27
C SER A 323 10.49 13.14 -2.04
N LEU A 324 11.12 13.82 -1.09
CA LEU A 324 11.05 15.28 -0.90
C LEU A 324 11.46 16.09 -2.16
N LYS A 325 12.07 15.44 -3.16
CA LYS A 325 12.35 16.01 -4.48
C LYS A 325 11.73 15.12 -5.56
N PRO A 326 10.98 15.66 -6.53
CA PRO A 326 10.44 14.85 -7.63
C PRO A 326 11.59 14.17 -8.39
N ARG A 327 11.67 12.85 -8.29
CA ARG A 327 12.58 12.04 -9.10
C ARG A 327 11.73 11.36 -10.17
N HIS A 328 12.06 11.61 -11.44
CA HIS A 328 11.43 10.95 -12.56
C HIS A 328 12.24 9.69 -12.92
N PRO A 329 11.59 8.52 -13.03
CA PRO A 329 12.25 7.26 -13.38
C PRO A 329 12.41 7.16 -14.91
N ILE A 330 13.29 8.00 -15.45
CA ILE A 330 13.46 8.22 -16.89
C ILE A 330 13.88 6.92 -17.57
N ALA A 331 14.80 6.15 -16.98
CA ALA A 331 15.29 4.91 -17.57
C ALA A 331 14.19 3.83 -17.62
N THR A 332 13.38 3.73 -16.56
CA THR A 332 12.22 2.83 -16.54
C THR A 332 11.23 3.16 -17.65
N TYR A 333 10.87 4.45 -17.83
CA TYR A 333 9.94 4.86 -18.89
C TYR A 333 10.51 4.69 -20.29
N LEU A 334 11.82 4.91 -20.47
CA LEU A 334 12.48 4.63 -21.73
C LEU A 334 12.37 3.14 -22.10
N ILE A 335 12.69 2.24 -21.17
CA ILE A 335 12.60 0.79 -21.43
C ILE A 335 11.16 0.37 -21.70
N ILE A 336 10.18 0.89 -20.94
CA ILE A 336 8.75 0.62 -21.22
C ILE A 336 8.40 1.06 -22.65
N SER A 337 8.82 2.25 -23.05
CA SER A 337 8.55 2.79 -24.39
C SER A 337 9.18 1.92 -25.48
N LEU A 338 10.41 1.45 -25.28
CA LEU A 338 11.09 0.55 -26.23
C LEU A 338 10.35 -0.79 -26.38
N ASN A 339 9.84 -1.37 -25.29
CA ASN A 339 9.05 -2.60 -25.35
C ASN A 339 7.72 -2.39 -26.08
N VAL A 340 7.03 -1.26 -25.84
CA VAL A 340 5.79 -0.93 -26.55
C VAL A 340 6.05 -0.72 -28.05
N LEU A 341 7.15 -0.07 -28.42
CA LEU A 341 7.55 0.09 -29.83
C LEU A 341 7.90 -1.24 -30.48
N ALA A 342 8.64 -2.12 -29.79
CA ALA A 342 8.94 -3.46 -30.27
C ALA A 342 7.66 -4.28 -30.49
N PHE A 343 6.72 -4.23 -29.55
CA PHE A 343 5.43 -4.90 -29.70
C PHE A 343 4.59 -4.35 -30.86
N ALA A 344 4.59 -3.03 -31.08
CA ALA A 344 3.93 -2.43 -32.24
C ALA A 344 4.53 -2.95 -33.56
N LEU A 345 5.85 -3.17 -33.60
CA LEU A 345 6.54 -3.77 -34.73
C LEU A 345 6.15 -5.24 -34.93
N GLU A 346 6.04 -6.03 -33.85
CA GLU A 346 5.55 -7.42 -33.91
C GLU A 346 4.15 -7.49 -34.54
N VAL A 347 3.23 -6.64 -34.08
CA VAL A 347 1.86 -6.55 -34.61
C VAL A 347 1.88 -6.20 -36.09
N LYS A 348 2.70 -5.22 -36.49
CA LYS A 348 2.78 -4.75 -37.88
C LYS A 348 3.37 -5.79 -38.84
N LEU A 349 4.38 -6.56 -38.43
CA LEU A 349 5.15 -7.43 -39.33
C LEU A 349 4.60 -8.86 -39.49
N GLY A 350 3.64 -9.26 -38.66
CA GLY A 350 3.05 -10.61 -38.76
C GLY A 350 2.18 -11.05 -37.59
N GLY A 351 1.94 -10.16 -36.62
CA GLY A 351 1.18 -10.43 -35.40
C GLY A 351 2.07 -10.85 -34.23
N SER A 352 1.73 -10.40 -33.02
CA SER A 352 2.47 -10.69 -31.78
C SER A 352 2.20 -12.08 -31.19
N THR A 353 1.29 -12.85 -31.79
CA THR A 353 1.03 -14.25 -31.42
C THR A 353 1.54 -15.25 -32.46
N ASN A 354 2.23 -14.77 -33.49
CA ASN A 354 2.80 -15.61 -34.54
C ASN A 354 4.26 -15.97 -34.19
N VAL A 355 4.48 -17.25 -33.87
CA VAL A 355 5.81 -17.75 -33.44
C VAL A 355 6.88 -17.53 -34.51
N ASN A 356 6.56 -17.75 -35.79
CA ASN A 356 7.51 -17.55 -36.89
C ASN A 356 7.89 -16.06 -37.05
N ASN A 357 6.94 -15.15 -36.83
CA ASN A 357 7.24 -13.71 -36.83
C ASN A 357 8.20 -13.35 -35.68
N LEU A 358 7.90 -13.80 -34.46
CA LEU A 358 8.75 -13.55 -33.30
C LEU A 358 10.14 -14.20 -33.43
N TYR A 359 10.24 -15.39 -34.02
CA TYR A 359 11.51 -16.04 -34.34
C TYR A 359 12.38 -15.16 -35.25
N ARG A 360 11.79 -14.60 -36.32
CA ARG A 360 12.48 -13.66 -37.23
C ARG A 360 12.90 -12.37 -36.55
N LEU A 361 12.08 -11.89 -35.60
CA LEU A 361 12.35 -10.66 -34.86
C LEU A 361 13.38 -10.79 -33.74
N GLY A 362 13.81 -12.01 -33.42
CA GLY A 362 14.88 -12.24 -32.44
C GLY A 362 14.47 -12.97 -31.17
N ALA A 363 13.38 -13.74 -31.19
CA ALA A 363 13.08 -14.61 -30.07
C ALA A 363 14.25 -15.53 -29.73
N LEU A 364 14.37 -15.88 -28.45
CA LEU A 364 15.41 -16.77 -27.97
C LEU A 364 15.09 -18.18 -28.44
N VAL A 365 16.06 -18.78 -29.14
CA VAL A 365 16.09 -20.21 -29.46
C VAL A 365 17.44 -20.71 -28.96
N PRO A 366 17.49 -21.56 -27.90
CA PRO A 366 18.74 -21.94 -27.26
C PRO A 366 19.80 -22.49 -28.21
N GLU A 367 19.41 -23.35 -29.15
CA GLU A 367 20.32 -23.95 -30.13
C GLU A 367 20.98 -22.89 -31.02
N GLU A 368 20.20 -21.92 -31.51
CA GLU A 368 20.68 -20.81 -32.35
C GLU A 368 21.66 -19.89 -31.62
N VAL A 369 21.48 -19.72 -30.30
CA VAL A 369 22.38 -18.92 -29.48
C VAL A 369 23.74 -19.58 -29.40
N VAL A 370 23.79 -20.90 -29.22
CA VAL A 370 25.02 -21.68 -29.17
C VAL A 370 25.73 -21.72 -30.53
N THR A 371 24.99 -21.66 -31.64
CA THR A 371 25.57 -21.64 -33.00
C THR A 371 25.98 -20.25 -33.49
N GLY A 372 25.75 -19.19 -32.71
CA GLY A 372 26.30 -17.84 -32.99
C GLY A 372 25.28 -16.71 -33.05
N SER A 373 24.00 -16.94 -32.81
CA SER A 373 22.97 -15.89 -32.73
C SER A 373 22.87 -15.24 -31.34
N TRP A 374 24.00 -14.82 -30.76
CA TRP A 374 24.08 -14.27 -29.40
C TRP A 374 23.25 -13.00 -29.18
N TRP A 375 22.98 -12.23 -30.24
CA TRP A 375 22.07 -11.07 -30.20
C TRP A 375 20.63 -11.42 -29.79
N ARG A 376 20.22 -12.70 -29.90
CA ARG A 376 18.93 -13.22 -29.41
C ARG A 376 18.81 -13.15 -27.88
N LEU A 377 19.93 -13.15 -27.15
CA LEU A 377 19.93 -12.99 -25.68
C LEU A 377 19.36 -11.63 -25.26
N LEU A 378 19.57 -10.58 -26.06
CA LEU A 378 19.10 -9.24 -25.75
C LEU A 378 17.77 -8.93 -26.45
N SER A 379 17.63 -9.25 -27.74
CA SER A 379 16.43 -8.93 -28.51
C SER A 379 15.18 -9.64 -27.97
N ALA A 380 15.29 -10.90 -27.54
CA ALA A 380 14.18 -11.65 -26.95
C ALA A 380 13.56 -10.97 -25.71
N ALA A 381 14.35 -10.22 -24.94
CA ALA A 381 13.87 -9.51 -23.76
C ALA A 381 12.95 -8.32 -24.09
N PHE A 382 12.89 -7.88 -25.36
CA PHE A 382 11.99 -6.83 -25.83
C PHE A 382 10.75 -7.36 -26.56
N LEU A 383 10.73 -8.64 -26.91
CA LEU A 383 9.62 -9.26 -27.64
C LEU A 383 8.53 -9.81 -26.71
N HIS A 384 7.26 -9.82 -27.13
CA HIS A 384 6.15 -10.24 -26.28
C HIS A 384 5.08 -11.06 -27.00
N PHE A 385 4.81 -12.28 -26.51
CA PHE A 385 3.73 -13.11 -27.05
C PHE A 385 2.33 -12.60 -26.64
N GLY A 386 1.74 -11.74 -27.46
CA GLY A 386 0.39 -11.18 -27.28
C GLY A 386 0.28 -10.05 -26.25
N PHE A 387 -0.85 -9.33 -26.31
CA PHE A 387 -1.05 -8.08 -25.56
C PHE A 387 -1.01 -8.26 -24.04
N LEU A 388 -1.62 -9.33 -23.51
CA LEU A 388 -1.63 -9.60 -22.07
C LEU A 388 -0.22 -9.81 -21.51
N HIS A 389 0.68 -10.43 -22.30
CA HIS A 389 2.06 -10.63 -21.90
C HIS A 389 2.80 -9.29 -21.76
N LEU A 390 2.67 -8.41 -22.77
CA LEU A 390 3.23 -7.07 -22.71
C LEU A 390 2.69 -6.30 -21.50
N LEU A 391 1.36 -6.29 -21.31
CA LEU A 391 0.72 -5.53 -20.24
C LEU A 391 1.27 -5.90 -18.86
N LEU A 392 1.38 -7.20 -18.57
CA LEU A 392 1.88 -7.69 -17.28
C LEU A 392 3.36 -7.35 -17.07
N ASN A 393 4.20 -7.47 -18.11
CA ASN A 393 5.61 -7.07 -18.01
C ASN A 393 5.77 -5.57 -17.83
N MET A 394 5.01 -4.75 -18.54
CA MET A 394 5.08 -3.30 -18.41
C MET A 394 4.57 -2.82 -17.05
N LEU A 395 3.56 -3.48 -16.49
CA LEU A 395 3.13 -3.24 -15.11
C LEU A 395 4.23 -3.61 -14.11
N GLY A 396 4.85 -4.79 -14.25
CA GLY A 396 5.97 -5.20 -13.39
C GLY A 396 7.16 -4.24 -13.47
N LEU A 397 7.54 -3.83 -14.68
CA LEU A 397 8.61 -2.87 -14.92
C LEU A 397 8.26 -1.48 -14.37
N TYR A 398 7.02 -1.01 -14.52
CA TYR A 398 6.55 0.25 -13.94
C TYR A 398 6.58 0.21 -12.41
N LEU A 399 6.22 -0.91 -11.78
CA LEU A 399 6.23 -1.02 -10.33
C LEU A 399 7.64 -1.13 -9.76
N PHE A 400 8.41 -2.12 -10.20
CA PHE A 400 9.73 -2.41 -9.64
C PHE A 400 10.86 -1.59 -10.24
N GLY A 401 10.77 -1.23 -11.52
CA GLY A 401 11.77 -0.41 -12.19
C GLY A 401 11.96 0.93 -11.51
N ARG A 402 10.86 1.62 -11.17
CA ARG A 402 10.90 2.91 -10.47
C ARG A 402 11.56 2.79 -9.09
N LEU A 403 11.21 1.76 -8.31
CA LEU A 403 11.77 1.54 -6.98
C LEU A 403 13.28 1.31 -7.04
N VAL A 404 13.74 0.46 -7.95
CA VAL A 404 15.17 0.15 -8.12
C VAL A 404 15.93 1.33 -8.71
N GLU A 405 15.36 2.05 -9.68
CA GLU A 405 15.96 3.24 -10.28
C GLU A 405 16.13 4.37 -9.24
N PHE A 406 15.15 4.60 -8.38
CA PHE A 406 15.28 5.56 -7.28
C PHE A 406 16.34 5.14 -6.26
N ALA A 407 16.44 3.83 -5.98
CA ALA A 407 17.41 3.30 -5.04
C ALA A 407 18.86 3.35 -5.57
N LEU A 408 19.08 3.02 -6.84
CA LEU A 408 20.43 2.84 -7.42
C LEU A 408 20.89 4.04 -8.29
N GLY A 409 19.96 4.78 -8.87
CA GLY A 409 20.21 5.79 -9.90
C GLY A 409 20.31 5.18 -11.32
N ILE A 410 20.14 6.02 -12.34
CA ILE A 410 20.03 5.61 -13.75
C ILE A 410 21.16 4.67 -14.23
N PRO A 411 22.47 4.99 -14.08
CA PRO A 411 23.51 4.16 -14.68
C PRO A 411 23.57 2.75 -14.10
N ARG A 412 23.41 2.64 -12.76
CA ARG A 412 23.39 1.36 -12.05
C ARG A 412 22.13 0.57 -12.35
N PHE A 413 21.00 1.25 -12.50
CA PHE A 413 19.74 0.62 -12.92
C PHE A 413 19.84 0.01 -14.32
N LEU A 414 20.37 0.74 -15.30
CA LEU A 414 20.55 0.24 -16.66
C LEU A 414 21.50 -0.95 -16.70
N LEU A 415 22.65 -0.87 -16.01
CA LEU A 415 23.59 -1.98 -15.89
C LEU A 415 22.92 -3.23 -15.29
N LEU A 416 22.14 -3.05 -14.23
CA LEU A 416 21.41 -4.14 -13.59
C LEU A 416 20.37 -4.74 -14.53
N TYR A 417 19.56 -3.91 -15.19
CA TYR A 417 18.51 -4.37 -16.10
C TYR A 417 19.07 -5.20 -17.27
N PHE A 418 20.11 -4.69 -17.95
CA PHE A 418 20.70 -5.39 -19.09
C PHE A 418 21.48 -6.64 -18.67
N THR A 419 22.11 -6.63 -17.48
CA THR A 419 22.71 -7.85 -16.92
C THR A 419 21.65 -8.91 -16.64
N CYS A 420 20.49 -8.53 -16.10
CA CYS A 420 19.37 -9.47 -15.90
C CYS A 420 18.79 -9.97 -17.23
N ALA A 421 18.69 -9.11 -18.25
CA ALA A 421 18.21 -9.47 -19.58
C ALA A 421 19.09 -10.57 -20.21
N ILE A 422 20.39 -10.31 -20.33
CA ILE A 422 21.33 -11.25 -20.95
C ILE A 422 21.49 -12.49 -20.06
N GLY A 423 21.64 -12.30 -18.74
CA GLY A 423 21.94 -13.37 -17.82
C GLY A 423 20.80 -14.38 -17.65
N SER A 424 19.53 -13.91 -17.60
CA SER A 424 18.39 -14.82 -17.53
C SER A 424 18.20 -15.62 -18.82
N MET A 425 18.36 -14.99 -19.99
CA MET A 425 18.30 -15.68 -21.28
C MET A 425 19.46 -16.66 -21.48
N LEU A 426 20.64 -16.34 -20.97
CA LEU A 426 21.80 -17.24 -20.98
C LEU A 426 21.57 -18.45 -20.07
N ALA A 427 20.99 -18.24 -18.88
CA ALA A 427 20.63 -19.34 -17.97
C ALA A 427 19.59 -20.28 -18.60
N VAL A 428 18.56 -19.72 -19.26
CA VAL A 428 17.57 -20.53 -20.01
C VAL A 428 18.24 -21.31 -21.14
N THR A 429 19.13 -20.67 -21.90
CA THR A 429 19.89 -21.32 -22.98
C THR A 429 20.70 -22.49 -22.44
N TYR A 430 21.49 -22.26 -21.40
CA TYR A 430 22.34 -23.28 -20.77
C TYR A 430 21.51 -24.45 -20.23
N MET A 431 20.46 -24.17 -19.46
CA MET A 431 19.61 -25.22 -18.88
C MET A 431 18.88 -26.04 -19.96
N SER A 432 18.53 -25.44 -21.09
CA SER A 432 17.89 -26.16 -22.18
C SER A 432 18.86 -27.06 -22.94
N VAL A 433 20.04 -26.56 -23.26
CA VAL A 433 21.10 -27.34 -23.93
C VAL A 433 21.56 -28.52 -23.07
N MET A 434 21.57 -28.35 -21.74
CA MET A 434 21.90 -29.43 -20.80
C MET A 434 20.74 -30.41 -20.55
N GLY A 435 19.58 -30.21 -21.18
CA GLY A 435 18.41 -31.09 -21.02
C GLY A 435 17.64 -30.94 -19.71
N TYR A 436 17.95 -29.92 -18.89
CA TYR A 436 17.26 -29.65 -17.63
C TYR A 436 15.99 -28.78 -17.79
N SER A 437 15.80 -28.18 -18.96
CA SER A 437 14.65 -27.36 -19.31
C SER A 437 14.23 -27.64 -20.76
N GLN A 438 12.94 -27.67 -21.04
CA GLN A 438 12.43 -27.70 -22.41
C GLN A 438 11.97 -26.29 -22.76
N ALA A 439 12.88 -25.48 -23.32
CA ALA A 439 12.55 -24.14 -23.80
C ALA A 439 12.86 -24.05 -25.30
N ASP A 440 11.88 -24.39 -26.13
CA ASP A 440 12.03 -24.33 -27.59
C ASP A 440 12.09 -22.87 -28.08
N PHE A 441 11.39 -21.98 -27.37
CA PHE A 441 11.15 -20.61 -27.78
C PHE A 441 10.87 -19.72 -26.57
N VAL A 442 11.59 -18.60 -26.40
CA VAL A 442 11.38 -17.67 -25.29
C VAL A 442 11.38 -16.21 -25.74
N VAL A 443 10.43 -15.43 -25.22
CA VAL A 443 10.33 -13.98 -25.38
C VAL A 443 9.85 -13.37 -24.07
N GLY A 444 10.16 -12.11 -23.83
CA GLY A 444 9.58 -11.31 -22.76
C GLY A 444 10.61 -10.69 -21.83
N ALA A 445 10.25 -9.52 -21.30
CA ALA A 445 11.05 -8.81 -20.30
C ALA A 445 10.92 -9.42 -18.88
N SER A 446 10.21 -10.54 -18.71
CA SER A 446 9.80 -11.04 -17.40
C SER A 446 10.99 -11.51 -16.53
N GLY A 447 12.04 -12.09 -17.14
CA GLY A 447 13.31 -12.36 -16.46
C GLY A 447 13.98 -11.09 -15.92
N CYS A 448 13.93 -9.99 -16.67
CA CYS A 448 14.41 -8.68 -16.22
C CYS A 448 13.57 -8.14 -15.06
N VAL A 449 12.24 -8.24 -15.15
CA VAL A 449 11.32 -7.81 -14.10
C VAL A 449 11.59 -8.59 -12.82
N MET A 450 11.75 -9.91 -12.89
CA MET A 450 12.11 -10.73 -11.73
C MET A 450 13.51 -10.42 -11.20
N GLY A 451 14.43 -10.01 -12.07
CA GLY A 451 15.71 -9.41 -11.66
C GLY A 451 15.55 -8.10 -10.88
N LEU A 452 14.63 -7.23 -11.28
CA LEU A 452 14.31 -6.02 -10.51
C LEU A 452 13.69 -6.36 -9.14
N VAL A 453 12.85 -7.41 -9.06
CA VAL A 453 12.33 -7.93 -7.79
C VAL A 453 13.47 -8.41 -6.89
N GLY A 454 14.41 -9.22 -7.43
CA GLY A 454 15.59 -9.69 -6.70
C GLY A 454 16.50 -8.54 -6.25
N ALA A 455 16.73 -7.55 -7.12
CA ALA A 455 17.51 -6.36 -6.80
C ALA A 455 16.86 -5.52 -5.69
N PHE A 456 15.53 -5.40 -5.70
CA PHE A 456 14.82 -4.71 -4.65
C PHE A 456 14.90 -5.47 -3.32
N ALA A 457 14.84 -6.80 -3.34
CA ALA A 457 15.10 -7.62 -2.16
C ALA A 457 16.52 -7.38 -1.59
N ALA A 458 17.53 -7.26 -2.45
CA ALA A 458 18.89 -6.93 -2.05
C ALA A 458 19.00 -5.55 -1.40
N VAL A 459 18.35 -4.53 -1.97
CA VAL A 459 18.30 -3.19 -1.38
C VAL A 459 17.66 -3.23 0.01
N LEU A 460 16.51 -3.89 0.15
CA LEU A 460 15.81 -4.03 1.43
C LEU A 460 16.63 -4.81 2.46
N LEU A 461 17.31 -5.89 2.05
CA LEU A 461 18.17 -6.67 2.92
C LEU A 461 19.37 -5.85 3.42
N HIS A 462 20.07 -5.16 2.51
CA HIS A 462 21.18 -4.27 2.87
C HIS A 462 20.75 -3.23 3.90
N ASP A 463 19.60 -2.59 3.66
CA ASP A 463 19.10 -1.53 4.53
C ASP A 463 18.56 -2.07 5.86
N TRP A 464 17.99 -3.28 5.89
CA TRP A 464 17.65 -3.97 7.13
C TRP A 464 18.88 -4.34 7.96
N LEU A 465 19.91 -4.93 7.35
CA LEU A 465 21.13 -5.35 8.05
C LEU A 465 21.89 -4.16 8.66
N ARG A 466 21.89 -3.01 7.98
CA ARG A 466 22.61 -1.81 8.43
C ARG A 466 21.80 -0.94 9.40
N LYS A 467 20.54 -0.68 9.09
CA LYS A 467 19.71 0.30 9.82
C LYS A 467 18.74 -0.37 10.80
N LYS A 468 18.64 -1.70 10.78
CA LYS A 468 17.71 -2.51 11.61
C LYS A 468 16.26 -2.03 11.54
N THR A 469 15.85 -1.45 10.40
CA THR A 469 14.50 -0.93 10.23
C THR A 469 13.51 -2.07 10.09
N ARG A 470 12.48 -2.09 10.94
CA ARG A 470 11.45 -3.13 10.93
C ARG A 470 10.61 -3.10 9.66
N LEU A 471 10.43 -1.92 9.06
CA LEU A 471 9.77 -1.79 7.77
C LEU A 471 10.53 -2.51 6.65
N ALA A 472 11.86 -2.35 6.57
CA ALA A 472 12.63 -3.07 5.55
C ALA A 472 12.45 -4.58 5.70
N ALA A 473 12.40 -5.10 6.94
CA ALA A 473 12.07 -6.51 7.20
C ALA A 473 10.64 -6.90 6.78
N ARG A 474 9.64 -6.04 7.00
CA ARG A 474 8.25 -6.28 6.53
C ARG A 474 8.18 -6.29 5.00
N SER A 475 8.75 -5.30 4.35
CA SER A 475 8.80 -5.20 2.88
C SER A 475 9.57 -6.38 2.28
N LEU A 476 10.68 -6.79 2.89
CA LEU A 476 11.46 -7.94 2.44
C LEU A 476 10.65 -9.24 2.53
N ARG A 477 9.92 -9.47 3.63
CA ARG A 477 9.00 -10.61 3.74
C ARG A 477 7.93 -10.59 2.65
N GLY A 478 7.41 -9.42 2.30
CA GLY A 478 6.47 -9.24 1.18
C GLY A 478 7.09 -9.64 -0.17
N ILE A 479 8.31 -9.20 -0.45
CA ILE A 479 9.04 -9.56 -1.68
C ILE A 479 9.37 -11.06 -1.72
N LEU A 480 9.81 -11.65 -0.61
CA LEU A 480 10.07 -13.09 -0.54
C LEU A 480 8.78 -13.90 -0.78
N THR A 481 7.65 -13.44 -0.22
CA THR A 481 6.34 -14.06 -0.48
C THR A 481 5.99 -13.97 -1.97
N LEU A 482 6.21 -12.82 -2.61
CA LEU A 482 5.99 -12.65 -4.04
C LEU A 482 6.85 -13.59 -4.88
N ILE A 483 8.15 -13.73 -4.55
CA ILE A 483 9.07 -14.65 -5.25
C ILE A 483 8.58 -16.10 -5.14
N VAL A 484 8.17 -16.54 -3.94
CA VAL A 484 7.63 -17.88 -3.73
C VAL A 484 6.34 -18.11 -4.53
N LEU A 485 5.42 -17.15 -4.49
CA LEU A 485 4.17 -17.24 -5.25
C LEU A 485 4.43 -17.26 -6.76
N GLN A 486 5.37 -16.47 -7.26
CA GLN A 486 5.78 -16.50 -8.66
C GLN A 486 6.35 -17.86 -9.04
N ALA A 487 7.24 -18.43 -8.23
CA ALA A 487 7.82 -19.76 -8.49
C ALA A 487 6.75 -20.86 -8.56
N ILE A 488 5.72 -20.80 -7.72
CA ILE A 488 4.58 -21.75 -7.78
C ILE A 488 3.78 -21.53 -9.08
N PHE A 489 3.51 -20.27 -9.44
CA PHE A 489 2.80 -19.93 -10.66
C PHE A 489 3.54 -20.38 -11.92
N ASP A 490 4.86 -20.19 -11.97
CA ASP A 490 5.72 -20.59 -13.08
C ASP A 490 5.69 -22.11 -13.28
N ASN A 491 5.79 -22.90 -12.19
CA ASN A 491 5.78 -24.36 -12.27
C ASN A 491 4.42 -24.96 -12.66
N THR A 492 3.34 -24.20 -12.50
CA THR A 492 1.97 -24.67 -12.79
C THR A 492 1.41 -24.10 -14.08
N THR A 493 2.16 -23.21 -14.75
CA THR A 493 1.76 -22.57 -16.01
C THR A 493 2.76 -22.91 -17.12
N PRO A 494 2.45 -23.87 -18.01
CA PRO A 494 3.43 -24.41 -18.97
C PRO A 494 4.08 -23.40 -19.92
N GLN A 495 3.45 -22.24 -20.14
CA GLN A 495 3.97 -21.22 -21.06
C GLN A 495 4.91 -20.20 -20.39
N ILE A 496 5.28 -20.40 -19.11
CA ILE A 496 6.07 -19.46 -18.33
C ILE A 496 7.41 -20.08 -17.94
N SER A 497 8.50 -19.34 -18.17
CA SER A 497 9.85 -19.83 -17.92
C SER A 497 10.23 -19.73 -16.44
N PHE A 498 10.10 -20.84 -15.71
CA PHE A 498 10.61 -20.96 -14.34
C PHE A 498 12.11 -20.62 -14.26
N VAL A 499 12.93 -21.18 -15.16
CA VAL A 499 14.38 -20.92 -15.20
C VAL A 499 14.67 -19.44 -15.42
N GLY A 500 13.97 -18.79 -16.37
CA GLY A 500 14.17 -17.38 -16.68
C GLY A 500 13.83 -16.47 -15.48
N HIS A 501 12.74 -16.75 -14.77
CA HIS A 501 12.36 -15.98 -13.60
C HIS A 501 13.29 -16.23 -12.41
N THR A 502 13.59 -17.48 -12.07
CA THR A 502 14.47 -17.82 -10.94
C THR A 502 15.89 -17.29 -11.16
N SER A 503 16.46 -17.47 -12.35
CA SER A 503 17.77 -16.90 -12.68
C SER A 503 17.74 -15.37 -12.66
N GLY A 504 16.67 -14.75 -13.16
CA GLY A 504 16.44 -13.31 -13.04
C GLY A 504 16.53 -12.84 -11.59
N VAL A 505 15.76 -13.42 -10.67
CA VAL A 505 15.79 -13.09 -9.24
C VAL A 505 17.20 -13.21 -8.67
N ILE A 506 17.89 -14.33 -8.92
CA ILE A 506 19.22 -14.59 -8.38
C ILE A 506 20.23 -13.55 -8.88
N ILE A 507 20.28 -13.34 -10.20
CA ILE A 507 21.21 -12.39 -10.83
C ILE A 507 20.93 -10.97 -10.32
N GLY A 508 19.66 -10.56 -10.34
CA GLY A 508 19.25 -9.24 -9.86
C GLY A 508 19.59 -9.02 -8.38
N PHE A 509 19.42 -10.03 -7.53
CA PHE A 509 19.79 -9.97 -6.12
C PHE A 509 21.31 -9.80 -5.95
N LEU A 510 22.12 -10.63 -6.60
CA LEU A 510 23.58 -10.57 -6.51
C LEU A 510 24.14 -9.23 -7.04
N VAL A 511 23.72 -8.82 -8.23
CA VAL A 511 24.12 -7.54 -8.83
C VAL A 511 23.62 -6.36 -7.98
N GLY A 512 22.39 -6.44 -7.48
CA GLY A 512 21.80 -5.44 -6.60
C GLY A 512 22.61 -5.24 -5.31
N MET A 513 23.05 -6.33 -4.67
CA MET A 513 23.92 -6.28 -3.49
C MET A 513 25.24 -5.57 -3.78
N ILE A 514 25.91 -5.92 -4.89
CA ILE A 514 27.17 -5.31 -5.32
C ILE A 514 27.00 -3.80 -5.57
N LEU A 515 26.02 -3.43 -6.40
CA LEU A 515 25.83 -2.03 -6.81
C LEU A 515 25.40 -1.11 -5.66
N LYS A 516 24.63 -1.64 -4.69
CA LYS A 516 24.24 -0.90 -3.49
C LYS A 516 25.45 -0.65 -2.58
N GLN A 517 26.34 -1.63 -2.42
CA GLN A 517 27.56 -1.50 -1.61
C GLN A 517 28.52 -0.47 -2.22
N THR A 518 28.75 -0.50 -3.54
CA THR A 518 29.63 0.47 -4.21
C THR A 518 29.14 1.90 -4.07
N LYS A 519 27.82 2.13 -4.19
CA LYS A 519 27.23 3.48 -4.01
C LYS A 519 27.49 4.05 -2.61
N TYR A 520 27.55 3.19 -1.60
CA TYR A 520 27.86 3.59 -0.24
C TYR A 520 29.34 3.96 -0.08
N LEU A 521 30.26 3.18 -0.64
CA LEU A 521 31.71 3.45 -0.55
C LEU A 521 32.14 4.73 -1.30
N THR A 522 31.35 5.18 -2.28
CA THR A 522 31.60 6.41 -3.05
C THR A 522 30.96 7.67 -2.45
N ARG A 523 30.38 7.57 -1.25
CA ARG A 523 29.82 8.68 -0.46
C ARG A 523 30.52 8.74 0.88
#